data_AF-A0A8T1V6Q1-F1
#
_entry.id   AF-A0A8T1V6Q1-F1
#
_cell.length_a   1.000
_cell.length_b   1.000
_cell.length_c   1.000
_cell.angle_alpha   90.00
_cell.angle_beta   90.00
_cell.angle_gamma   90.00
#
_symmetry.space_group_name_H-M   'P 1'
#
loop_
_entity.id
_entity.type
_entity.pdbx_description
1 polymer ?
#
loop_
_entity_poly.entity_id
_entity_poly.type
_entity_poly.pdbx_seq_one_letter_code
_entity_poly.pdbx_strand_id
1 'polypeptide(L)'
;MREAKKKYGLRQKDFHSIRRLSGFWTYDWSTLAKYMLETCGSKMEWVRVLAKRDIQQKKSLDTRSQNRQMSALLRSMAPGFEAYVRTIRFTTTDEKILEQCNRRFIALKAELIRRRLPLRADSRPCKNFIKTGGGSVQDVVVTMEQEVDSPRR
;
A
#
# COMPACT_ATOMS: atom_id res chain seq x y z
N MET A 1 -0.12 -20.20 -30.03
CA MET A 1 -0.07 -19.19 -28.94
C MET A 1 -0.69 -17.84 -29.28
N ARG A 2 -0.53 -17.28 -30.50
CA ARG A 2 -1.03 -15.93 -30.84
C ARG A 2 -2.55 -15.80 -30.70
N GLU A 3 -3.29 -16.83 -31.10
CA GLU A 3 -4.76 -16.84 -31.02
C GLU A 3 -5.30 -17.12 -29.62
N ALA A 4 -4.72 -18.04 -28.84
CA ALA A 4 -5.12 -18.29 -27.46
C ALA A 4 -4.87 -17.08 -26.54
N LYS A 5 -3.75 -16.40 -26.75
CA LYS A 5 -3.42 -15.14 -26.08
C LYS A 5 -4.38 -14.01 -26.46
N LYS A 6 -4.78 -13.93 -27.74
CA LYS A 6 -5.68 -12.90 -28.28
C LYS A 6 -7.16 -13.14 -27.95
N LYS A 7 -7.61 -14.41 -27.90
CA LYS A 7 -9.01 -14.79 -27.72
C LYS A 7 -9.39 -15.02 -26.26
N TYR A 8 -8.44 -15.43 -25.40
CA TYR A 8 -8.71 -15.80 -24.00
C TYR A 8 -7.74 -15.17 -22.98
N GLY A 9 -6.88 -14.23 -23.38
CA GLY A 9 -6.02 -13.48 -22.44
C GLY A 9 -4.93 -14.30 -21.73
N LEU A 10 -4.64 -15.51 -22.19
CA LEU A 10 -3.68 -16.41 -21.54
C LEU A 10 -2.23 -15.92 -21.72
N ARG A 11 -1.47 -15.92 -20.62
CA ARG A 11 -0.03 -15.63 -20.63
C ARG A 11 0.78 -16.92 -20.57
N GLN A 12 1.98 -16.90 -21.14
CA GLN A 12 2.89 -18.05 -21.24
C GLN A 12 3.21 -18.71 -19.89
N LYS A 13 3.20 -17.93 -18.80
CA LYS A 13 3.36 -18.41 -17.41
C LYS A 13 2.16 -19.21 -16.89
N ASP A 14 0.98 -19.04 -17.48
CA ASP A 14 -0.25 -19.76 -17.09
C ASP A 14 -0.21 -21.23 -17.56
N PHE A 15 0.78 -21.57 -18.40
CA PHE A 15 1.03 -22.91 -18.90
C PHE A 15 2.19 -23.60 -18.16
N HIS A 16 2.70 -23.06 -17.04
CA HIS A 16 3.80 -23.69 -16.28
C HIS A 16 3.39 -25.01 -15.63
N SER A 17 2.11 -25.19 -15.31
CA SER A 17 1.55 -26.44 -14.78
C SER A 17 1.21 -27.47 -15.88
N ILE A 18 1.14 -27.03 -17.14
CA ILE A 18 0.93 -27.93 -18.28
C ILE A 18 2.31 -28.46 -18.66
N ARG A 19 2.56 -29.72 -18.33
CA ARG A 19 3.84 -30.41 -18.54
C ARG A 19 4.35 -30.12 -19.95
N ARG A 20 5.57 -29.55 -20.05
CA ARG A 20 6.24 -29.26 -21.34
C ARG A 20 6.43 -30.57 -22.11
N LEU A 21 5.51 -30.88 -23.00
CA LEU A 21 5.73 -31.88 -24.04
C LEU A 21 6.63 -31.24 -25.10
N SER A 22 7.92 -31.50 -24.97
CA SER A 22 8.97 -31.38 -26.00
C SER A 22 8.93 -30.16 -26.94
N GLY A 23 9.90 -29.26 -26.77
CA GLY A 23 10.55 -28.52 -27.88
C GLY A 23 9.76 -27.47 -28.68
N PHE A 24 8.43 -27.48 -28.70
CA PHE A 24 7.62 -26.60 -29.56
C PHE A 24 6.65 -25.74 -28.75
N TRP A 25 6.71 -24.42 -28.99
CA TRP A 25 5.92 -23.37 -28.34
C TRP A 25 4.45 -23.31 -28.81
N THR A 26 3.87 -24.44 -29.19
CA THR A 26 2.51 -24.54 -29.71
C THR A 26 1.79 -25.66 -28.98
N TYR A 27 1.19 -25.33 -27.83
CA TYR A 27 0.16 -26.20 -27.27
C TYR A 27 -0.93 -26.41 -28.31
N ASP A 28 -1.17 -27.66 -28.66
CA ASP A 28 -2.36 -28.05 -29.42
C ASP A 28 -3.61 -27.63 -28.64
N TRP A 29 -4.56 -27.02 -29.35
CA TRP A 29 -5.85 -26.60 -28.80
C TRP A 29 -6.59 -27.77 -28.15
N SER A 30 -6.45 -28.98 -28.69
CA SER A 30 -7.06 -30.19 -28.12
C SER A 30 -6.51 -30.50 -26.73
N THR A 31 -5.18 -30.40 -26.55
CA THR A 31 -4.49 -30.65 -25.28
C THR A 31 -4.88 -29.61 -24.23
N LEU A 32 -4.98 -28.33 -24.64
CA LEU A 32 -5.38 -27.25 -23.76
C LEU A 32 -6.84 -27.40 -23.33
N ALA A 33 -7.75 -27.69 -24.27
CA ALA A 33 -9.17 -27.91 -23.99
C ALA A 33 -9.39 -29.12 -23.07
N LYS A 34 -8.63 -30.21 -23.28
CA LYS A 34 -8.66 -31.40 -22.42
C LYS A 34 -8.23 -31.07 -20.99
N TYR A 35 -7.07 -30.44 -20.82
CA TYR A 35 -6.59 -30.01 -19.51
C TYR A 35 -7.59 -29.08 -18.80
N MET A 36 -8.22 -28.17 -19.54
CA MET A 36 -9.22 -27.25 -18.99
C MET A 36 -10.51 -27.95 -18.57
N LEU A 37 -10.97 -28.94 -19.33
CA LEU A 37 -12.11 -29.77 -18.94
C LEU A 37 -11.77 -30.63 -17.73
N GLU A 38 -10.56 -31.19 -17.67
CA GLU A 38 -10.08 -31.98 -16.52
C GLU A 38 -9.94 -31.14 -15.24
N THR A 39 -9.51 -29.88 -15.35
CA THR A 39 -9.28 -29.00 -14.19
C THR A 39 -10.50 -28.19 -13.75
N CYS A 40 -11.31 -27.72 -14.69
CA CYS A 40 -12.46 -26.85 -14.40
C CYS A 40 -13.81 -27.55 -14.62
N GLY A 41 -13.85 -28.78 -15.13
CA GLY A 41 -15.07 -29.56 -15.38
C GLY A 41 -15.90 -29.07 -16.58
N SER A 42 -15.85 -27.78 -16.91
CA SER A 42 -16.55 -27.22 -18.06
C SER A 42 -15.86 -25.99 -18.64
N LYS A 43 -16.15 -25.71 -19.91
CA LYS A 43 -15.71 -24.48 -20.59
C LYS A 43 -16.23 -23.21 -19.91
N MET A 44 -17.46 -23.23 -19.41
CA MET A 44 -18.05 -22.07 -18.73
C MET A 44 -17.38 -21.79 -17.38
N GLU A 45 -17.08 -22.84 -16.62
CA GLU A 45 -16.38 -22.69 -15.35
C GLU A 45 -14.96 -22.16 -15.56
N TRP A 46 -14.28 -22.61 -16.62
CA TRP A 46 -13.00 -22.04 -17.00
C TRP A 46 -13.08 -20.53 -17.31
N VAL A 47 -14.10 -20.08 -18.05
CA VAL A 47 -14.32 -18.65 -18.31
C VAL A 47 -14.52 -17.87 -17.01
N ARG A 48 -15.25 -18.42 -16.04
CA ARG A 48 -15.43 -17.79 -14.71
C ARG A 48 -14.11 -17.69 -13.95
N VAL A 49 -13.29 -18.73 -13.96
CA VAL A 49 -11.95 -18.74 -13.32
C VAL A 49 -11.06 -17.65 -13.94
N LEU A 50 -11.04 -17.53 -15.26
CA LEU A 50 -10.29 -16.49 -15.95
C LEU A 50 -10.78 -15.09 -15.59
N ALA A 51 -12.09 -14.86 -15.63
CA ALA A 51 -12.69 -13.58 -15.27
C ALA A 51 -12.36 -13.17 -13.83
N LYS A 52 -12.48 -14.12 -12.87
CA LYS A 52 -12.14 -13.88 -11.45
C LYS A 52 -10.67 -13.50 -11.29
N ARG A 53 -9.77 -14.22 -11.97
CA ARG A 53 -8.33 -13.96 -11.94
C ARG A 53 -8.00 -12.58 -12.52
N ASP A 54 -8.60 -12.22 -13.64
CA ASP A 54 -8.35 -10.92 -14.28
C ASP A 54 -8.81 -9.77 -13.40
N ILE A 55 -9.97 -9.91 -12.73
CA ILE A 55 -10.44 -8.96 -11.72
C ILE A 55 -9.45 -8.86 -10.56
N GLN A 56 -8.99 -9.98 -10.01
CA GLN A 56 -8.01 -10.00 -8.93
C GLN A 56 -6.70 -9.33 -9.33
N GLN A 57 -6.23 -9.59 -10.55
CA GLN A 57 -5.02 -8.97 -11.05
C GLN A 57 -5.19 -7.45 -11.21
N LYS A 58 -6.31 -7.01 -11.80
CA LYS A 58 -6.61 -5.58 -11.95
C LYS A 58 -6.59 -4.88 -10.58
N LYS A 59 -7.32 -5.42 -9.60
CA LYS A 59 -7.31 -4.93 -8.22
C LYS A 59 -5.89 -4.86 -7.64
N SER A 60 -5.10 -5.91 -7.82
CA SER A 60 -3.71 -5.94 -7.31
C SER A 60 -2.81 -4.88 -7.93
N LEU A 61 -3.00 -4.58 -9.23
CA LEU A 61 -2.24 -3.55 -9.93
C LEU A 61 -2.69 -2.16 -9.50
N ASP A 62 -3.99 -1.94 -9.35
CA ASP A 62 -4.56 -0.67 -8.89
C ASP A 62 -4.05 -0.34 -7.48
N THR A 63 -4.09 -1.30 -6.55
CA THR A 63 -3.52 -1.14 -5.20
C THR A 63 -2.03 -0.84 -5.24
N ARG A 64 -1.25 -1.54 -6.07
CA ARG A 64 0.19 -1.26 -6.23
C ARG A 64 0.45 0.15 -6.76
N SER A 65 -0.35 0.60 -7.73
CA SER A 65 -0.26 1.94 -8.30
C SER A 65 -0.54 3.01 -7.24
N GLN A 66 -1.66 2.87 -6.51
CA GLN A 66 -2.04 3.77 -5.42
C GLN A 66 -0.97 3.81 -4.32
N ASN A 67 -0.44 2.66 -3.89
CA ASN A 67 0.61 2.61 -2.88
C ASN A 67 1.90 3.31 -3.33
N ARG A 68 2.25 3.21 -4.62
CA ARG A 68 3.42 3.92 -5.18
C ARG A 68 3.19 5.43 -5.18
N GLN A 69 2.04 5.88 -5.64
CA GLN A 69 1.66 7.30 -5.63
C GLN A 69 1.67 7.86 -4.21
N MET A 70 1.07 7.14 -3.27
CA MET A 70 1.04 7.51 -1.85
C MET A 70 2.45 7.58 -1.25
N SER A 71 3.29 6.60 -1.55
CA SER A 71 4.68 6.61 -1.08
C SER A 71 5.47 7.78 -1.68
N ALA A 72 5.23 8.13 -2.94
CA ALA A 72 5.86 9.29 -3.58
C ALA A 72 5.41 10.61 -2.93
N LEU A 73 4.11 10.74 -2.66
CA LEU A 73 3.53 11.89 -1.96
C LEU A 73 4.13 12.08 -0.57
N LEU A 74 4.20 11.02 0.24
CA LEU A 74 4.78 11.09 1.58
C LEU A 74 6.28 11.44 1.55
N ARG A 75 7.00 11.01 0.51
CA ARG A 75 8.42 11.34 0.31
C ARG A 75 8.65 12.78 -0.13
N SER A 76 7.70 13.40 -0.83
CA SER A 76 7.78 14.81 -1.21
C SER A 76 7.42 15.77 -0.07
N MET A 77 6.88 15.25 1.04
CA MET A 77 6.54 16.03 2.24
C MET A 77 7.75 16.31 3.13
N ALA A 78 7.53 16.94 4.28
CA ALA A 78 8.62 17.39 5.14
C ALA A 78 9.54 16.23 5.60
N PRO A 79 10.85 16.47 5.75
CA PRO A 79 11.78 15.43 6.18
C PRO A 79 11.36 14.78 7.51
N GLY A 80 11.25 13.45 7.49
CA GLY A 80 10.84 12.65 8.63
C GLY A 80 9.32 12.49 8.82
N PHE A 81 8.48 13.18 8.02
CA PHE A 81 7.03 13.02 8.09
C PHE A 81 6.59 11.61 7.71
N GLU A 82 7.10 11.07 6.59
CA GLU A 82 6.82 9.68 6.17
C GLU A 82 7.14 8.67 7.29
N ALA A 83 8.32 8.80 7.90
CA ALA A 83 8.75 7.92 8.99
C ALA A 83 7.82 8.05 10.22
N TYR A 84 7.43 9.28 10.57
CA TYR A 84 6.49 9.52 11.66
C TYR A 84 5.13 8.88 11.40
N VAL A 85 4.51 9.15 10.24
CA VAL A 85 3.21 8.59 9.81
C VAL A 85 3.21 7.06 9.86
N ARG A 86 4.29 6.43 9.37
CA ARG A 86 4.46 4.97 9.43
C ARG A 86 4.56 4.45 10.87
N THR A 87 5.31 5.15 11.72
CA THR A 87 5.52 4.76 13.13
C THR A 87 4.21 4.82 13.92
N ILE A 88 3.38 5.83 13.68
CA ILE A 88 2.09 5.99 14.35
C ILE A 88 0.96 5.18 13.70
N ARG A 89 1.27 4.37 12.68
CA ARG A 89 0.34 3.55 11.89
C ARG A 89 -0.86 4.35 11.37
N PHE A 90 -0.61 5.56 10.87
CA PHE A 90 -1.67 6.40 10.30
C PHE A 90 -1.94 5.97 8.85
N THR A 91 -3.19 5.58 8.57
CA THR A 91 -3.58 4.87 7.33
C THR A 91 -4.36 5.71 6.33
N THR A 92 -4.52 7.01 6.56
CA THR A 92 -5.25 7.89 5.64
C THR A 92 -4.51 7.99 4.30
N THR A 93 -5.29 7.88 3.21
CA THR A 93 -4.82 8.05 1.83
C THR A 93 -5.31 9.33 1.18
N ASP A 94 -6.01 10.19 1.92
CA ASP A 94 -6.49 11.48 1.44
C ASP A 94 -5.35 12.51 1.45
N GLU A 95 -5.01 13.02 0.27
CA GLU A 95 -3.93 13.97 0.07
C GLU A 95 -4.13 15.28 0.83
N LYS A 96 -5.36 15.81 0.89
CA LYS A 96 -5.64 17.07 1.60
C LYS A 96 -5.47 16.90 3.10
N ILE A 97 -5.87 15.74 3.64
CA ILE A 97 -5.68 15.43 5.05
C ILE A 97 -4.18 15.27 5.35
N LEU A 98 -3.43 14.58 4.48
CA LEU A 98 -1.99 14.41 4.65
C LEU A 98 -1.24 15.74 4.58
N GLU A 99 -1.63 16.64 3.68
CA GLU A 99 -1.08 17.99 3.57
C GLU A 99 -1.31 18.80 4.86
N GLN A 100 -2.51 18.75 5.44
CA GLN A 100 -2.79 19.37 6.73
C GLN A 100 -1.95 18.77 7.86
N CYS A 101 -1.82 17.43 7.90
CA CYS A 101 -0.99 16.74 8.87
C CYS A 101 0.48 17.13 8.72
N ASN A 102 0.98 17.26 7.49
CA ASN A 102 2.34 17.68 7.19
C ASN A 102 2.60 19.11 7.70
N ARG A 103 1.68 20.05 7.49
CA ARG A 103 1.79 21.42 8.04
C ARG A 103 1.85 21.43 9.57
N ARG A 104 0.99 20.67 10.23
CA ARG A 104 1.01 20.53 11.70
C ARG A 104 2.29 19.89 12.19
N PHE A 105 2.78 18.86 11.49
CA PHE A 105 4.06 18.22 11.77
C PHE A 105 5.22 19.20 11.70
N ILE A 106 5.29 20.04 10.64
CA ILE A 106 6.32 21.07 10.49
C ILE A 106 6.27 22.05 11.67
N ALA A 107 5.08 22.57 12.00
CA ALA A 107 4.90 23.53 13.08
C ALA A 107 5.33 22.96 14.45
N LEU A 108 4.87 21.74 14.77
CA LEU A 108 5.24 21.09 16.02
C LEU A 108 6.73 20.75 16.07
N LYS A 109 7.30 20.22 14.98
CA LYS A 109 8.71 19.86 14.90
C LYS A 109 9.62 21.09 15.09
N ALA A 110 9.26 22.22 14.48
CA ALA A 110 10.02 23.47 14.62
C ALA A 110 10.04 23.94 16.09
N GLU A 111 8.89 23.93 16.77
CA GLU A 111 8.80 24.36 18.16
C GLU A 111 9.52 23.40 19.12
N LEU A 112 9.42 22.09 18.89
CA LEU A 112 10.17 21.09 19.66
C LEU A 112 11.69 21.26 19.49
N ILE A 113 12.17 21.49 18.26
CA ILE A 113 13.59 21.77 18.01
C ILE A 113 14.04 23.02 18.75
N ARG A 114 13.23 24.09 18.73
CA ARG A 114 13.52 25.35 19.45
C ARG A 114 13.75 25.12 20.94
N ARG A 115 13.01 24.17 21.53
CA ARG A 115 13.11 23.80 22.95
C ARG A 115 13.99 22.58 23.22
N ARG A 116 14.72 22.08 22.21
CA ARG A 116 15.60 20.91 22.28
C ARG A 116 14.89 19.62 22.72
N LEU A 117 13.62 19.48 22.38
CA LEU A 117 12.81 18.30 22.68
C LEU A 117 12.71 17.38 21.45
N PRO A 118 12.73 16.05 21.63
CA PRO A 118 12.53 15.12 20.54
C PRO A 118 11.03 14.99 20.20
N LEU A 119 10.73 14.85 18.90
CA LEU A 119 9.38 14.47 18.48
C LEU A 119 9.14 12.98 18.79
N ARG A 120 8.16 12.72 19.67
CA ARG A 120 7.83 11.38 20.14
C ARG A 120 6.61 10.81 19.42
N ALA A 121 6.77 9.60 18.86
CA ALA A 121 5.68 8.88 18.20
C ALA A 121 4.80 8.08 19.19
N ASP A 122 5.32 7.80 20.40
CA ASP A 122 4.58 7.18 21.50
C ASP A 122 3.66 8.19 22.21
N SER A 123 4.05 9.48 22.25
CA SER A 123 3.27 10.57 22.85
C SER A 123 1.89 10.75 22.21
N ARG A 124 0.83 10.62 23.01
CA ARG A 124 -0.56 10.85 22.58
C ARG A 124 -0.81 12.31 22.18
N PRO A 125 -0.36 13.33 22.94
CA PRO A 125 -0.45 14.72 22.53
C PRO A 125 0.11 15.00 21.13
N CYS A 126 1.34 14.56 20.83
CA CYS A 126 1.95 14.76 19.51
C CYS A 126 1.13 14.10 18.38
N LYS A 127 0.68 12.86 18.61
CA LYS A 127 -0.16 12.13 17.64
C LYS A 127 -1.47 12.84 17.36
N ASN A 128 -2.18 13.27 18.41
CA ASN A 128 -3.48 13.92 18.28
C ASN A 128 -3.36 15.29 17.61
N PHE A 129 -2.34 16.07 17.98
CA PHE A 129 -2.09 17.34 17.33
C PHE A 129 -1.84 17.17 15.83
N ILE A 130 -0.94 16.26 15.43
CA ILE A 130 -0.61 16.06 14.01
C ILE A 130 -1.81 15.52 13.24
N LYS A 131 -2.50 14.49 13.75
CA LYS A 131 -3.59 13.82 13.02
C LYS A 131 -4.87 14.66 12.95
N THR A 132 -5.30 15.21 14.07
CA THR A 132 -6.63 15.83 14.19
C THR A 132 -6.58 17.33 14.47
N GLY A 133 -5.39 17.90 14.73
CA GLY A 133 -5.28 19.30 15.15
C GLY A 133 -5.79 19.54 16.56
N GLY A 134 -5.77 18.52 17.43
CA GLY A 134 -6.20 18.66 18.81
C GLY A 134 -5.21 19.49 19.63
N GLY A 135 -5.68 20.59 20.23
CA GLY A 135 -4.89 21.49 21.07
C GLY A 135 -4.02 22.48 20.29
N SER A 136 -3.28 23.32 21.02
CA SER A 136 -2.27 24.21 20.42
C SER A 136 -0.88 23.56 20.38
N VAL A 137 0.02 24.06 19.52
CA VAL A 137 1.43 23.61 19.49
C VAL A 137 2.07 23.82 20.85
N GLN A 138 1.79 24.94 21.50
CA GLN A 138 2.37 25.33 22.78
C GLN A 138 1.96 24.35 23.89
N ASP A 139 0.69 23.96 23.96
CA ASP A 139 0.20 23.02 24.97
C ASP A 139 0.85 21.64 24.83
N VAL A 140 1.01 21.17 23.58
CA VAL A 140 1.68 19.90 23.29
C VAL A 140 3.12 19.94 23.76
N VAL A 141 3.82 21.05 23.53
CA VAL A 141 5.23 21.19 23.89
C VAL A 141 5.40 21.28 25.41
N VAL A 142 4.54 22.02 26.11
CA VAL A 142 4.54 22.06 27.59
C VAL A 142 4.29 20.67 28.18
N THR A 143 3.35 19.91 27.62
CA THR A 143 3.10 18.53 28.05
C THR A 143 4.32 17.65 27.83
N MET A 144 5.03 17.84 26.72
CA MET A 144 6.26 17.11 26.41
C MET A 144 7.42 17.45 27.35
N GLU A 145 7.54 18.70 27.80
CA GLU A 145 8.52 19.10 28.82
C GLU A 145 8.27 18.35 30.14
N GLN A 146 7.01 18.31 30.58
CA GLN A 146 6.60 17.61 31.80
C GLN A 146 6.80 16.08 31.72
N GLU A 147 6.61 15.50 30.54
CA GLU A 147 6.87 14.07 30.31
C GLU A 147 8.36 13.70 30.33
N VAL A 148 9.27 14.66 30.12
CA VAL A 148 10.73 14.45 30.21
C VAL A 148 11.21 14.54 31.66
N ASP A 149 10.62 15.42 32.46
CA ASP A 149 11.00 15.64 33.86
C ASP A 149 10.37 14.64 34.85
N SER A 150 9.43 13.80 34.42
CA SER A 150 8.94 12.67 35.22
C SER A 150 9.78 11.41 34.97
N PRO A 151 10.55 10.91 35.96
CA PRO A 151 11.14 9.59 35.85
C PRO A 151 10.00 8.58 35.76
N ARG A 152 10.00 7.78 34.70
CA ARG A 152 9.11 6.63 34.55
C ARG A 152 9.27 5.77 35.81
N ARG A 153 8.26 5.78 36.69
CA ARG A 153 8.09 4.81 37.77
C ARG A 153 7.66 3.47 37.17
#